data_AF-A0A550I7X1-F1
#
_entry.id   AF-A0A550I7X1-F1
#
_cell.length_a   1.000
_cell.length_b   1.000
_cell.length_c   1.000
_cell.angle_alpha   90.00
_cell.angle_beta   90.00
_cell.angle_gamma   90.00
#
_symmetry.space_group_name_H-M   'P 1'
#
loop_
_entity.id
_entity.type
_entity.pdbx_description
1 polymer ?
#
loop_
_entity_poly.entity_id
_entity_poly.type
_entity_poly.pdbx_seq_one_letter_code
_entity_poly.pdbx_strand_id
1 'polypeptide(L)'
;MRQYLFIGLSGTLFLSGCSNDDLKNSQSFEQDPLINQDINELAFLPTITNLYGRDHGTITYRSASLDGIWGHEYDNTGRLSKSVMYERYPSRILKQINYSNYSEDNLEMDLEIITFTYYYGFPRTYTLKNRLYLNEDFLADRISDVDEDREGYQSFDELNSRGNVTKLGKVLEDNVKVWTTNYEYDDDGNVTKYFTEYHPNNSQDAMVVYSYTEAGDLKTYDFHNEEGLFSNVEYTYRGDNTLEGLNETFRMRDENAGSRTILYDENEAYKEQRILYLNGSKTISSYTENQIIEQYYRPGDILKEIWKYIINEDYIYCEQIEYYDEEGNLDYTEYYDEEGNLIETIYE
;
A
#
# COMPACT_ATOMS: atom_id res chain seq x y z
N MET A 1 -25.41 -21.51 -1.18
CA MET A 1 -24.57 -20.51 -0.49
C MET A 1 -25.36 -19.20 -0.57
N ARG A 2 -26.10 -18.77 0.47
CA ARG A 2 -25.67 -17.90 1.61
C ARG A 2 -24.86 -16.70 1.08
N GLN A 3 -25.21 -15.41 1.26
CA GLN A 3 -26.09 -14.66 2.19
C GLN A 3 -26.63 -13.37 1.47
N TYR A 4 -27.93 -13.03 1.58
CA TYR A 4 -28.54 -11.96 2.43
C TYR A 4 -27.83 -10.59 2.36
N LEU A 5 -28.35 -9.55 1.67
CA LEU A 5 -29.50 -8.66 1.95
C LEU A 5 -29.45 -7.88 3.30
N PHE A 6 -29.23 -6.56 3.17
CA PHE A 6 -30.06 -5.44 3.64
C PHE A 6 -29.86 -4.75 5.03
N ILE A 7 -29.72 -3.41 4.91
CA ILE A 7 -30.41 -2.29 5.61
C ILE A 7 -29.97 -1.89 7.02
N GLY A 8 -29.65 -0.59 7.14
CA GLY A 8 -30.37 0.28 8.08
C GLY A 8 -29.53 1.36 8.72
N LEU A 9 -29.78 2.64 8.38
CA LEU A 9 -30.68 3.54 9.15
C LEU A 9 -30.02 4.02 10.45
N SER A 10 -29.92 5.31 10.81
CA SER A 10 -30.80 6.45 10.57
C SER A 10 -30.08 7.71 11.07
N GLY A 11 -30.32 8.85 10.43
CA GLY A 11 -30.02 10.16 11.03
C GLY A 11 -31.02 10.55 12.11
N THR A 12 -30.61 11.42 13.04
CA THR A 12 -31.15 12.78 13.30
C THR A 12 -30.79 13.31 14.68
N LEU A 13 -30.35 14.58 14.74
CA LEU A 13 -30.68 15.67 15.69
C LEU A 13 -29.51 16.68 15.70
N PHE A 14 -29.58 17.80 14.98
CA PHE A 14 -30.21 19.10 15.30
C PHE A 14 -29.31 20.09 16.09
N LEU A 15 -29.13 21.27 15.44
CA LEU A 15 -29.02 22.63 15.99
C LEU A 15 -27.63 23.25 16.31
N SER A 16 -27.21 24.09 15.34
CA SER A 16 -26.96 25.54 15.45
C SER A 16 -26.02 26.09 16.51
N GLY A 17 -25.04 26.87 16.05
CA GLY A 17 -24.41 27.92 16.84
C GLY A 17 -23.31 28.67 16.08
N CYS A 18 -23.68 29.68 15.29
CA CYS A 18 -22.72 30.70 14.85
C CYS A 18 -22.18 31.46 16.06
N SER A 19 -20.86 31.61 16.17
CA SER A 19 -20.20 32.92 16.29
C SER A 19 -18.68 32.77 16.31
N ASN A 20 -18.02 33.57 15.47
CA ASN A 20 -16.61 33.92 15.56
C ASN A 20 -16.29 34.51 16.95
N ASP A 21 -15.17 34.10 17.54
CA ASP A 21 -13.95 34.93 17.65
C ASP A 21 -12.95 34.23 18.59
N ASP A 22 -11.70 34.18 18.10
CA ASP A 22 -10.43 34.11 18.82
C ASP A 22 -10.35 33.40 20.18
N LEU A 23 -9.57 32.32 20.22
CA LEU A 23 -8.50 32.18 21.21
C LEU A 23 -7.52 31.07 20.80
N LYS A 24 -6.26 31.46 20.64
CA LYS A 24 -5.10 30.58 20.66
C LYS A 24 -5.25 29.55 21.77
N ASN A 25 -5.26 28.27 21.41
CA ASN A 25 -4.82 27.20 22.30
C ASN A 25 -4.04 26.20 21.45
N SER A 26 -2.73 26.40 21.41
CA SER A 26 -1.79 25.29 21.30
C SER A 26 -2.13 24.31 22.42
N GLN A 27 -2.75 23.18 22.11
CA GLN A 27 -2.76 22.06 23.03
C GLN A 27 -1.31 21.55 23.10
N SER A 28 -0.61 22.05 24.11
CA SER A 28 0.47 21.31 24.74
C SER A 28 -0.07 19.93 25.10
N PHE A 29 0.58 18.88 24.61
CA PHE A 29 0.43 17.54 25.15
C PHE A 29 0.83 17.60 26.63
N GLU A 30 -0.16 17.75 27.51
CA GLU A 30 0.04 17.49 28.93
C GLU A 30 0.26 15.99 29.07
N GLN A 31 1.49 15.63 29.45
CA GLN A 31 1.80 14.33 30.02
C GLN A 31 0.99 14.16 31.29
N ASP A 32 -0.08 13.36 31.23
CA ASP A 32 -0.68 12.82 32.43
C ASP A 32 0.28 11.80 33.06
N PRO A 33 0.63 11.94 34.36
CA PRO A 33 1.60 11.06 35.00
C PRO A 33 0.91 9.86 35.66
N LEU A 34 1.55 8.69 35.51
CA LEU A 34 1.32 7.41 36.16
C LEU A 34 0.09 6.58 35.74
N ILE A 35 0.32 5.71 34.75
CA ILE A 35 -0.10 4.31 34.85
C ILE A 35 1.18 3.48 34.91
N ASN A 36 1.36 2.72 36.00
CA ASN A 36 2.34 1.63 36.08
C ASN A 36 1.95 0.60 35.01
N GLN A 37 2.46 0.74 33.79
CA GLN A 37 2.48 -0.34 32.83
C GLN A 37 3.81 -1.06 32.99
N ASP A 38 3.74 -2.39 33.15
CA ASP A 38 4.92 -3.22 32.96
C ASP A 38 5.40 -2.97 31.53
N ILE A 39 6.52 -2.27 31.37
CA ILE A 39 7.14 -1.94 30.07
C ILE A 39 7.42 -3.22 29.24
N ASN A 40 7.35 -4.40 29.87
CA ASN A 40 7.46 -5.71 29.25
C ASN A 40 6.23 -6.13 28.41
N GLU A 41 5.05 -5.50 28.55
CA GLU A 41 3.82 -5.92 27.85
C GLU A 41 3.69 -5.43 26.39
N LEU A 42 4.60 -4.57 25.91
CA LEU A 42 4.55 -4.01 24.54
C LEU A 42 5.84 -4.22 23.75
N ALA A 43 6.66 -5.21 24.14
CA ALA A 43 7.94 -5.49 23.49
C ALA A 43 7.80 -5.85 21.99
N PHE A 44 6.63 -6.33 21.57
CA PHE A 44 6.29 -6.59 20.17
C PHE A 44 5.98 -5.33 19.34
N LEU A 45 5.64 -4.21 19.97
CA LEU A 45 5.10 -3.02 19.28
C LEU A 45 6.08 -2.40 18.26
N PRO A 46 7.39 -2.28 18.56
CA PRO A 46 8.36 -1.84 17.56
C PRO A 46 8.39 -2.75 16.33
N THR A 47 8.25 -4.06 16.52
CA THR A 47 8.24 -5.05 15.44
C THR A 47 7.02 -4.87 14.54
N ILE A 48 5.83 -4.71 15.13
CA ILE A 48 4.57 -4.55 14.38
C ILE A 48 4.53 -3.21 13.65
N THR A 49 4.92 -2.12 14.32
CA THR A 49 4.98 -0.79 13.68
C THR A 49 6.05 -0.73 12.58
N ASN A 50 7.17 -1.45 12.73
CA ASN A 50 8.18 -1.56 11.68
C ASN A 50 7.67 -2.37 10.47
N LEU A 51 7.07 -3.54 10.68
CA LEU A 51 6.58 -4.39 9.60
C LEU A 51 5.45 -3.70 8.81
N TYR A 52 4.45 -3.18 9.53
CA TYR A 52 3.30 -2.57 8.91
C TYR A 52 3.51 -1.10 8.56
N GLY A 53 4.55 -0.42 9.07
CA GLY A 53 4.94 0.93 8.65
C GLY A 53 5.47 0.99 7.22
N ARG A 54 5.68 -0.16 6.58
CA ARG A 54 6.03 -0.26 5.17
C ARG A 54 4.80 -0.20 4.28
N ASP A 55 5.01 0.27 3.07
CA ASP A 55 4.09 0.01 1.99
C ASP A 55 4.01 -1.50 1.72
N HIS A 56 2.83 -2.02 1.35
CA HIS A 56 2.68 -3.43 1.02
C HIS A 56 2.19 -3.57 -0.42
N GLY A 57 3.11 -3.29 -1.36
CA GLY A 57 2.95 -3.61 -2.76
C GLY A 57 2.15 -2.59 -3.57
N THR A 58 2.08 -1.33 -3.13
CA THR A 58 1.53 -0.28 -4.00
C THR A 58 2.53 0.03 -5.11
N ILE A 59 2.00 0.38 -6.29
CA ILE A 59 2.83 0.80 -7.42
C ILE A 59 3.58 2.12 -7.13
N THR A 60 3.05 2.95 -6.23
CA THR A 60 3.67 4.21 -5.81
C THR A 60 4.87 3.95 -4.91
N TYR A 61 4.70 3.24 -3.79
CA TYR A 61 5.73 3.20 -2.74
C TYR A 61 6.52 1.88 -2.66
N ARG A 62 6.17 0.87 -3.46
CA ARG A 62 7.03 -0.29 -3.77
C ARG A 62 7.63 -0.98 -2.54
N SER A 63 6.83 -1.13 -1.49
CA SER A 63 7.26 -1.75 -0.23
C SER A 63 8.37 -1.05 0.56
N ALA A 64 8.62 0.23 0.28
CA ALA A 64 9.49 1.07 1.09
C ALA A 64 8.92 1.29 2.50
N SER A 65 9.79 1.61 3.45
CA SER A 65 9.35 2.31 4.67
C SER A 65 8.64 3.60 4.30
N LEU A 66 7.51 3.87 4.94
CA LEU A 66 6.78 5.12 4.80
C LEU A 66 7.14 6.02 5.99
N ASP A 67 7.43 7.30 5.72
CA ASP A 67 7.60 8.27 6.79
C ASP A 67 6.24 8.56 7.44
N GLY A 68 6.20 8.41 8.76
CA GLY A 68 4.96 8.60 9.50
C GLY A 68 5.14 8.54 11.00
N ILE A 69 4.06 8.91 11.68
CA ILE A 69 3.97 8.96 13.13
C ILE A 69 2.91 7.96 13.58
N TRP A 70 3.28 7.12 14.54
CA TRP A 70 2.36 6.17 15.16
C TRP A 70 1.73 6.77 16.42
N GLY A 71 0.40 6.72 16.47
CA GLY A 71 -0.40 6.94 17.68
C GLY A 71 -0.94 5.62 18.21
N HIS A 72 -1.02 5.48 19.54
CA HIS A 72 -1.47 4.26 20.20
C HIS A 72 -2.59 4.57 21.19
N GLU A 73 -3.65 3.78 21.13
CA GLU A 73 -4.80 3.85 22.03
C GLU A 73 -4.90 2.56 22.85
N TYR A 74 -5.35 2.69 24.09
CA TYR A 74 -5.46 1.59 25.06
C TYR A 74 -6.91 1.43 25.52
N ASP A 75 -7.32 0.21 25.82
CA ASP A 75 -8.64 -0.06 26.39
C ASP A 75 -8.71 0.30 27.89
N ASN A 76 -9.91 0.18 28.47
CA ASN A 76 -10.16 0.48 29.89
C ASN A 76 -9.40 -0.46 30.86
N THR A 77 -8.80 -1.53 30.35
CA THR A 77 -7.96 -2.47 31.12
C THR A 77 -6.46 -2.23 30.90
N GLY A 78 -6.09 -1.21 30.13
CA GLY A 78 -4.70 -0.82 29.87
C GLY A 78 -4.03 -1.58 28.72
N ARG A 79 -4.76 -2.44 28.00
CA ARG A 79 -4.23 -3.20 26.86
C ARG A 79 -4.27 -2.36 25.59
N LEU A 80 -3.30 -2.55 24.70
CA LEU A 80 -3.28 -1.86 23.41
C LEU A 80 -4.54 -2.24 22.61
N SER A 81 -5.37 -1.27 22.23
CA SER A 81 -6.61 -1.53 21.49
C SER A 81 -6.47 -1.15 20.02
N LYS A 82 -5.67 -0.11 19.74
CA LYS A 82 -5.53 0.44 18.39
C LYS A 82 -4.19 1.13 18.20
N SER A 83 -3.65 1.07 16.99
CA SER A 83 -2.50 1.85 16.54
C SER A 83 -2.83 2.50 15.21
N VAL A 84 -2.48 3.76 15.03
CA VAL A 84 -2.75 4.52 13.80
C VAL A 84 -1.46 5.14 13.31
N MET A 85 -1.13 4.91 12.04
CA MET A 85 -0.04 5.57 11.34
C MET A 85 -0.60 6.77 10.58
N TYR A 86 -0.03 7.94 10.84
CA TYR A 86 -0.27 9.16 10.09
C TYR A 86 0.95 9.46 9.24
N GLU A 87 0.76 9.80 7.97
CA GLU A 87 1.83 10.45 7.19
C GLU A 87 2.13 11.82 7.82
N ARG A 88 3.34 12.36 7.61
CA ARG A 88 3.64 13.72 8.10
C ARG A 88 2.89 14.78 7.31
N TYR A 89 2.84 14.61 5.99
CA TYR A 89 2.20 15.50 5.04
C TYR A 89 1.44 14.68 3.99
N PRO A 90 0.21 15.05 3.61
CA PRO A 90 -0.69 16.05 4.21
C PRO A 90 -1.42 15.60 5.52
N SER A 91 -0.83 14.71 6.32
CA SER A 91 -1.37 14.24 7.61
C SER A 91 -2.63 13.35 7.54
N ARG A 92 -2.78 12.57 6.47
CA ARG A 92 -3.78 11.50 6.35
C ARG A 92 -3.37 10.27 7.14
N ILE A 93 -4.37 9.43 7.44
CA ILE A 93 -4.16 8.12 8.04
C ILE A 93 -3.68 7.18 6.94
N LEU A 94 -2.49 6.58 7.07
CA LEU A 94 -2.02 5.56 6.14
C LEU A 94 -2.53 4.18 6.54
N LYS A 95 -2.50 3.89 7.85
CA LYS A 95 -2.81 2.57 8.40
C LYS A 95 -3.44 2.66 9.76
N GLN A 96 -4.32 1.70 10.05
CA GLN A 96 -4.87 1.45 11.37
C GLN A 96 -4.72 -0.04 11.67
N ILE A 97 -4.28 -0.36 12.89
CA ILE A 97 -4.22 -1.73 13.40
C ILE A 97 -5.14 -1.78 14.61
N ASN A 98 -6.19 -2.59 14.55
CA ASN A 98 -7.04 -2.91 15.69
C ASN A 98 -6.55 -4.21 16.32
N TYR A 99 -6.42 -4.22 17.64
CA TYR A 99 -5.96 -5.39 18.38
C TYR A 99 -7.12 -5.98 19.17
N SER A 100 -7.28 -7.30 19.12
CA SER A 100 -8.38 -7.99 19.78
C SER A 100 -8.01 -9.42 20.18
N ASN A 101 -8.90 -10.09 20.91
CA ASN A 101 -8.76 -11.51 21.28
C ASN A 101 -7.42 -11.87 21.96
N TYR A 102 -6.94 -10.98 22.84
CA TYR A 102 -5.76 -11.22 23.67
C TYR A 102 -5.92 -12.50 24.50
N SER A 103 -4.97 -13.42 24.36
CA SER A 103 -4.84 -14.63 25.16
C SER A 103 -3.49 -14.65 25.84
N GLU A 104 -3.47 -14.39 27.16
CA GLU A 104 -2.25 -14.48 27.98
C GLU A 104 -1.74 -15.92 28.06
N ASP A 105 -2.64 -16.91 28.12
CA ASP A 105 -2.29 -18.33 28.21
C ASP A 105 -1.59 -18.85 26.95
N ASN A 106 -1.98 -18.35 25.78
CA ASN A 106 -1.42 -18.76 24.48
C ASN A 106 -0.40 -17.77 23.92
N LEU A 107 -0.22 -16.62 24.58
CA LEU A 107 0.63 -15.52 24.12
C LEU A 107 0.30 -15.10 22.66
N GLU A 108 -0.99 -14.91 22.37
CA GLU A 108 -1.47 -14.55 21.03
C GLU A 108 -2.52 -13.44 21.05
N MET A 109 -2.67 -12.73 19.93
CA MET A 109 -3.70 -11.72 19.71
C MET A 109 -4.07 -11.62 18.23
N ASP A 110 -5.30 -11.19 17.94
CA ASP A 110 -5.74 -10.91 16.58
C ASP A 110 -5.46 -9.44 16.21
N LEU A 111 -4.98 -9.24 14.99
CA LEU A 111 -4.68 -7.95 14.36
C LEU A 111 -5.60 -7.76 13.16
N GLU A 112 -6.35 -6.67 13.14
CA GLU A 112 -7.06 -6.20 11.94
C GLU A 112 -6.34 -4.96 11.40
N ILE A 113 -5.67 -5.11 10.26
CA ILE A 113 -4.86 -4.08 9.62
C ILE A 113 -5.65 -3.46 8.48
N ILE A 114 -6.06 -2.21 8.64
CA ILE A 114 -6.76 -1.40 7.65
C ILE A 114 -5.73 -0.47 7.01
N THR A 115 -5.50 -0.61 5.70
CA THR A 115 -4.64 0.28 4.91
C THR A 115 -5.51 1.23 4.09
N PHE A 116 -5.19 2.52 4.14
CA PHE A 116 -5.87 3.58 3.40
C PHE A 116 -5.03 3.99 2.20
N THR A 117 -5.67 4.14 1.05
CA THR A 117 -5.04 4.44 -0.24
C THR A 117 -5.70 5.65 -0.85
N TYR A 118 -4.92 6.70 -1.13
CA TYR A 118 -5.42 7.98 -1.63
C TYR A 118 -5.05 8.28 -3.08
N TYR A 119 -4.21 7.44 -3.71
CA TYR A 119 -3.65 7.74 -5.02
C TYR A 119 -4.64 7.60 -6.20
N TYR A 120 -5.87 7.13 -6.01
CA TYR A 120 -6.85 7.02 -7.10
C TYR A 120 -7.82 8.21 -7.23
N GLY A 121 -7.66 9.26 -6.41
CA GLY A 121 -8.64 10.37 -6.36
C GLY A 121 -9.88 10.05 -5.50
N PHE A 122 -10.04 8.79 -5.10
CA PHE A 122 -11.03 8.34 -4.12
C PHE A 122 -10.35 7.42 -3.09
N PRO A 123 -10.75 7.49 -1.81
CA PRO A 123 -10.13 6.69 -0.76
C PRO A 123 -10.54 5.22 -0.90
N ARG A 124 -9.55 4.33 -1.09
CA ARG A 124 -9.75 2.89 -0.96
C ARG A 124 -9.21 2.39 0.36
N THR A 125 -9.92 1.45 0.98
CA THR A 125 -9.45 0.74 2.15
C THR A 125 -9.29 -0.74 1.86
N TYR A 126 -8.18 -1.31 2.31
CA TYR A 126 -7.93 -2.75 2.29
C TYR A 126 -7.74 -3.25 3.71
N THR A 127 -8.39 -4.36 4.05
CA THR A 127 -8.33 -4.96 5.39
C THR A 127 -7.66 -6.33 5.32
N LEU A 128 -6.64 -6.53 6.16
CA LEU A 128 -6.01 -7.80 6.45
C LEU A 128 -6.33 -8.23 7.88
N LYS A 129 -6.52 -9.52 8.10
CA LYS A 129 -6.69 -10.08 9.44
C LYS A 129 -5.65 -11.15 9.71
N ASN A 130 -4.81 -10.88 10.70
CA ASN A 130 -3.71 -11.73 11.09
C ASN A 130 -3.81 -12.08 12.57
N ARG A 131 -3.21 -13.20 12.96
CA ARG A 131 -2.94 -13.53 14.36
C ARG A 131 -1.46 -13.35 14.62
N LEU A 132 -1.13 -12.58 15.65
CA LEU A 132 0.22 -12.42 16.16
C LEU A 132 0.44 -13.39 17.32
N TYR A 133 1.52 -14.15 17.24
CA TYR A 133 2.03 -14.99 18.30
C TYR A 133 3.27 -14.34 18.91
N LEU A 134 3.39 -14.39 20.23
CA LEU A 134 4.51 -13.90 21.00
C LEU A 134 5.29 -15.05 21.62
N ASN A 135 6.56 -14.80 21.93
CA ASN A 135 7.36 -15.71 22.75
C ASN A 135 7.21 -15.42 24.25
N GLU A 136 7.88 -16.19 25.10
CA GLU A 136 7.84 -16.05 26.57
C GLU A 136 8.36 -14.68 27.07
N ASP A 137 9.15 -13.97 26.24
CA ASP A 137 9.65 -12.61 26.51
C ASP A 137 8.71 -11.52 25.94
N PHE A 138 7.50 -11.90 25.49
CA PHE A 138 6.50 -11.01 24.86
C PHE A 138 6.98 -10.32 23.57
N LEU A 139 8.03 -10.83 22.94
CA LEU A 139 8.48 -10.39 21.62
C LEU A 139 7.66 -11.10 20.53
N ALA A 140 7.49 -10.43 19.40
CA ALA A 140 6.81 -11.00 18.23
C ALA A 140 7.57 -12.25 17.72
N ASP A 141 6.90 -13.39 17.63
CA ASP A 141 7.45 -14.67 17.15
C ASP A 141 7.03 -14.97 15.70
N ARG A 142 5.72 -14.90 15.41
CA ARG A 142 5.19 -15.14 14.07
C ARG A 142 3.82 -14.50 13.85
N ILE A 143 3.44 -14.37 12.58
CA ILE A 143 2.09 -13.99 12.15
C ILE A 143 1.48 -15.02 11.21
N SER A 144 0.20 -15.31 11.36
CA SER A 144 -0.57 -16.16 10.44
C SER A 144 -1.83 -15.43 9.96
N ASP A 145 -2.28 -15.73 8.75
CA ASP A 145 -3.55 -15.22 8.24
C ASP A 145 -4.72 -15.88 9.00
N VAL A 146 -5.73 -15.10 9.38
CA VAL A 146 -6.92 -15.59 10.13
C VAL A 146 -8.01 -16.12 9.21
N ASP A 147 -8.12 -15.52 8.01
CA ASP A 147 -9.24 -15.73 7.08
C ASP A 147 -8.89 -16.70 5.94
N GLU A 148 -7.64 -17.17 5.83
CA GLU A 148 -7.23 -18.11 4.79
C GLU A 148 -7.11 -19.53 5.36
N ASP A 149 -7.71 -20.52 4.70
CA ASP A 149 -7.40 -21.97 4.87
C ASP A 149 -5.93 -22.29 4.44
N ARG A 150 -5.05 -21.29 4.38
CA ARG A 150 -3.64 -21.44 4.06
C ARG A 150 -2.89 -21.74 5.36
N GLU A 151 -2.55 -23.00 5.55
CA GLU A 151 -1.88 -23.53 6.73
C GLU A 151 -0.39 -23.14 6.79
N GLY A 152 -0.05 -21.85 6.71
CA GLY A 152 1.34 -21.36 6.81
C GLY A 152 1.44 -20.06 7.58
N TYR A 153 2.65 -19.67 7.97
CA TYR A 153 2.91 -18.46 8.75
C TYR A 153 4.15 -17.71 8.26
N GLN A 154 4.26 -16.44 8.63
CA GLN A 154 5.50 -15.68 8.53
C GLN A 154 6.17 -15.66 9.91
N SER A 155 7.41 -16.14 10.00
CA SER A 155 8.22 -16.09 11.21
C SER A 155 9.08 -14.84 11.26
N PHE A 156 9.23 -14.26 12.45
CA PHE A 156 10.23 -13.24 12.75
C PHE A 156 11.55 -13.94 13.13
N ASP A 157 12.35 -14.27 12.13
CA ASP A 157 13.58 -15.05 12.33
C ASP A 157 14.69 -14.24 13.01
N GLU A 158 14.72 -12.92 12.79
CA GLU A 158 15.72 -12.03 13.40
C GLU A 158 15.13 -10.62 13.60
N LEU A 159 15.37 -10.08 14.79
CA LEU A 159 15.07 -8.70 15.18
C LEU A 159 16.36 -7.99 15.60
N ASN A 160 16.51 -6.72 15.23
CA ASN A 160 17.62 -5.91 15.75
C ASN A 160 17.32 -5.37 17.17
N SER A 161 18.29 -4.68 17.77
CA SER A 161 18.14 -4.10 19.13
C SER A 161 17.03 -3.05 19.30
N ARG A 162 16.49 -2.51 18.19
CA ARG A 162 15.35 -1.58 18.18
C ARG A 162 14.02 -2.31 17.97
N GLY A 163 14.04 -3.63 17.80
CA GLY A 163 12.87 -4.45 17.50
C GLY A 163 12.46 -4.45 16.02
N ASN A 164 13.27 -3.87 15.11
CA ASN A 164 12.99 -3.92 13.67
C ASN A 164 13.27 -5.32 13.13
N VAL A 165 12.47 -5.74 12.15
CA VAL A 165 12.59 -7.06 11.54
C VAL A 165 13.76 -7.10 10.54
N THR A 166 14.88 -7.73 10.89
CA THR A 166 15.99 -7.90 9.95
C THR A 166 15.87 -9.16 9.11
N LYS A 167 15.07 -10.15 9.55
CA LYS A 167 14.79 -11.36 8.78
C LYS A 167 13.38 -11.91 9.00
N LEU A 168 12.65 -12.10 7.91
CA LEU A 168 11.35 -12.80 7.85
C LEU A 168 11.51 -14.15 7.16
N GLY A 169 10.84 -15.18 7.66
CA GLY A 169 10.71 -16.47 6.97
C GLY A 169 9.26 -16.76 6.59
N LYS A 170 9.00 -17.33 5.41
CA LYS A 170 7.69 -17.93 5.10
C LYS A 170 7.77 -19.43 5.30
N VAL A 171 6.91 -19.95 6.17
CA VAL A 171 6.84 -21.36 6.54
C VAL A 171 5.50 -21.94 6.12
N LEU A 172 5.53 -23.10 5.48
CA LEU A 172 4.34 -23.88 5.11
C LEU A 172 3.92 -24.84 6.23
N GLU A 173 2.78 -25.51 6.06
CA GLU A 173 2.15 -26.38 7.06
C GLU A 173 3.07 -27.49 7.59
N ASP A 174 3.86 -28.08 6.69
CA ASP A 174 4.81 -29.14 6.98
C ASP A 174 6.08 -28.62 7.69
N ASN A 175 6.07 -27.37 8.15
CA ASN A 175 7.19 -26.63 8.72
C ASN A 175 8.37 -26.48 7.76
N VAL A 176 8.13 -26.57 6.44
CA VAL A 176 9.14 -26.26 5.44
C VAL A 176 9.20 -24.75 5.24
N LYS A 177 10.37 -24.18 5.50
CA LYS A 177 10.67 -22.78 5.20
C LYS A 177 10.99 -22.64 3.70
N VAL A 178 10.15 -21.89 2.98
CA VAL A 178 10.23 -21.80 1.52
C VAL A 178 11.03 -20.60 1.02
N TRP A 179 11.01 -19.49 1.75
CA TRP A 179 11.88 -18.34 1.47
C TRP A 179 12.09 -17.48 2.72
N THR A 180 13.15 -16.67 2.69
CA THR A 180 13.39 -15.61 3.68
C THR A 180 13.54 -14.27 3.01
N THR A 181 13.06 -13.21 3.66
CA THR A 181 13.37 -11.82 3.31
C THR A 181 14.30 -11.25 4.35
N ASN A 182 15.42 -10.67 3.91
CA ASN A 182 16.38 -10.02 4.79
C ASN A 182 16.33 -8.50 4.55
N TYR A 183 16.42 -7.72 5.62
CA TYR A 183 16.28 -6.25 5.59
C TYR A 183 17.52 -5.57 6.18
N GLU A 184 17.95 -4.51 5.52
CA GLU A 184 18.96 -3.58 6.03
C GLU A 184 18.29 -2.22 6.29
N TYR A 185 18.77 -1.51 7.30
CA TYR A 185 18.18 -0.25 7.77
C TYR A 185 19.22 0.87 7.83
N ASP A 186 18.77 2.12 7.67
CA ASP A 186 19.55 3.30 8.05
C ASP A 186 19.44 3.60 9.56
N ASP A 187 20.10 4.67 9.99
CA ASP A 187 20.12 5.13 11.37
C ASP A 187 18.76 5.66 11.86
N ASP A 188 17.88 6.08 10.95
CA ASP A 188 16.53 6.57 11.24
C ASP A 188 15.49 5.43 11.28
N GLY A 189 15.88 4.23 10.83
CA GLY A 189 15.06 3.03 10.86
C GLY A 189 14.29 2.77 9.56
N ASN A 190 14.64 3.44 8.47
CA ASN A 190 14.09 3.15 7.15
C ASN A 190 14.77 1.94 6.52
N VAL A 191 14.01 1.11 5.81
CA VAL A 191 14.57 -0.04 5.06
C VAL A 191 15.34 0.49 3.86
N THR A 192 16.66 0.38 3.89
CA THR A 192 17.52 0.80 2.77
C THR A 192 17.72 -0.29 1.75
N LYS A 193 17.46 -1.54 2.12
CA LYS A 193 17.56 -2.67 1.20
C LYS A 193 16.76 -3.86 1.71
N TYR A 194 16.21 -4.63 0.79
CA TYR A 194 15.80 -5.99 1.09
C TYR A 194 16.24 -6.96 -0.01
N PHE A 195 16.40 -8.22 0.35
CA PHE A 195 16.61 -9.30 -0.61
C PHE A 195 15.96 -10.59 -0.13
N THR A 196 15.56 -11.41 -1.11
CA THR A 196 14.89 -12.68 -0.85
C THR A 196 15.80 -13.85 -1.16
N GLU A 197 15.86 -14.83 -0.26
CA GLU A 197 16.54 -16.11 -0.47
C GLU A 197 15.52 -17.24 -0.57
N TYR A 198 15.51 -17.97 -1.69
CA TYR A 198 14.65 -19.13 -1.89
C TYR A 198 15.39 -20.42 -1.50
N HIS A 199 15.00 -21.02 -0.38
CA HIS A 199 15.69 -22.19 0.17
C HIS A 199 15.68 -23.44 -0.71
N PRO A 200 14.63 -23.76 -1.49
CA PRO A 200 14.67 -24.92 -2.38
C PRO A 200 15.81 -24.86 -3.42
N ASN A 201 16.28 -23.66 -3.76
CA ASN A 201 17.27 -23.44 -4.81
C ASN A 201 18.55 -22.73 -4.33
N ASN A 202 18.62 -22.25 -3.08
CA ASN A 202 19.70 -21.41 -2.53
C ASN A 202 20.07 -20.23 -3.45
N SER A 203 19.07 -19.59 -4.05
CA SER A 203 19.22 -18.46 -4.98
C SER A 203 18.69 -17.18 -4.37
N GLN A 204 19.30 -16.05 -4.74
CA GLN A 204 18.85 -14.71 -4.36
C GLN A 204 18.04 -14.13 -5.52
N ASP A 205 16.77 -14.50 -5.65
CA ASP A 205 16.04 -14.19 -6.88
C ASP A 205 15.64 -12.71 -6.98
N ALA A 206 15.80 -11.88 -5.94
CA ALA A 206 15.42 -10.48 -5.99
C ALA A 206 16.15 -9.64 -4.93
N MET A 207 16.61 -8.47 -5.34
CA MET A 207 17.15 -7.43 -4.47
C MET A 207 16.48 -6.10 -4.79
N VAL A 208 16.17 -5.35 -3.74
CA VAL A 208 15.72 -3.96 -3.84
C VAL A 208 16.60 -3.09 -2.97
N VAL A 209 17.00 -1.93 -3.49
CA VAL A 209 17.69 -0.88 -2.74
C VAL A 209 16.82 0.37 -2.75
N TYR A 210 16.74 1.04 -1.60
CA TYR A 210 16.01 2.28 -1.42
C TYR A 210 16.98 3.40 -0.99
N SER A 211 16.64 4.63 -1.35
CA SER A 211 17.19 5.81 -0.70
C SER A 211 16.07 6.75 -0.28
N TYR A 212 16.35 7.61 0.69
CA TYR A 212 15.37 8.50 1.29
C TYR A 212 15.83 9.97 1.22
N THR A 213 14.88 10.89 1.27
CA THR A 213 15.13 12.32 1.48
C THR A 213 15.53 12.57 2.93
N GLU A 214 15.99 13.78 3.25
CA GLU A 214 16.25 14.17 4.65
C GLU A 214 14.97 14.20 5.50
N ALA A 215 13.80 14.30 4.88
CA ALA A 215 12.51 14.23 5.57
C ALA A 215 12.07 12.78 5.85
N GLY A 216 12.73 11.77 5.26
CA GLY A 216 12.36 10.36 5.37
C GLY A 216 11.49 9.84 4.22
N ASP A 217 11.18 10.68 3.22
CA ASP A 217 10.39 10.28 2.06
C ASP A 217 11.22 9.43 1.07
N LEU A 218 10.57 8.51 0.37
CA LEU A 218 11.22 7.64 -0.61
C LEU A 218 11.80 8.45 -1.77
N LYS A 219 13.11 8.41 -1.98
CA LYS A 219 13.80 9.17 -3.02
C LYS A 219 14.10 8.33 -4.26
N THR A 220 14.59 7.11 -4.06
CA THR A 220 14.84 6.16 -5.16
C THR A 220 14.46 4.74 -4.76
N TYR A 221 14.08 3.95 -5.77
CA TYR A 221 13.86 2.52 -5.68
C TYR A 221 14.62 1.84 -6.82
N ASP A 222 15.45 0.87 -6.51
CA ASP A 222 16.23 0.11 -7.50
C ASP A 222 16.03 -1.39 -7.26
N PHE A 223 15.22 -2.01 -8.11
CA PHE A 223 14.99 -3.46 -8.13
C PHE A 223 15.81 -4.14 -9.21
N HIS A 224 16.42 -5.28 -8.85
CA HIS A 224 17.09 -6.16 -9.78
C HIS A 224 16.90 -7.63 -9.38
N ASN A 225 16.85 -8.53 -10.38
CA ASN A 225 16.94 -9.97 -10.16
C ASN A 225 18.04 -10.65 -10.99
N GLU A 226 18.30 -11.92 -10.69
CA GLU A 226 19.27 -12.76 -11.41
C GLU A 226 18.90 -12.98 -12.89
N GLU A 227 17.63 -12.85 -13.26
CA GLU A 227 17.15 -12.93 -14.66
C GLU A 227 17.45 -11.67 -15.48
N GLY A 228 18.02 -10.61 -14.85
CA GLY A 228 18.31 -9.34 -15.50
C GLY A 228 17.10 -8.41 -15.67
N LEU A 229 15.99 -8.72 -15.00
CA LEU A 229 14.85 -7.82 -14.86
C LEU A 229 15.21 -6.69 -13.89
N PHE A 230 14.69 -5.50 -14.17
CA PHE A 230 14.91 -4.35 -13.30
C PHE A 230 13.76 -3.35 -13.33
N SER A 231 13.69 -2.54 -12.29
CA SER A 231 12.84 -1.35 -12.21
C SER A 231 13.55 -0.33 -11.32
N ASN A 232 13.89 0.81 -11.91
CA ASN A 232 14.58 1.89 -11.24
C ASN A 232 13.68 3.11 -11.26
N VAL A 233 13.35 3.65 -10.09
CA VAL A 233 12.39 4.74 -9.92
C VAL A 233 13.05 5.90 -9.19
N GLU A 234 12.85 7.10 -9.72
CA GLU A 234 13.20 8.36 -9.07
C GLU A 234 11.93 9.13 -8.73
N TYR A 235 11.85 9.61 -7.49
CA TYR A 235 10.70 10.35 -6.97
C TYR A 235 11.00 11.84 -6.94
N THR A 236 10.02 12.65 -7.32
CA THR A 236 10.07 14.11 -7.30
C THR A 236 8.99 14.64 -6.37
N TYR A 237 9.38 15.54 -5.47
CA TYR A 237 8.52 16.13 -4.47
C TYR A 237 8.44 17.64 -4.67
N ARG A 238 7.27 18.21 -4.33
CA ARG A 238 7.05 19.65 -4.29
C ARG A 238 7.75 20.28 -3.09
N GLY A 239 7.73 21.61 -3.03
CA GLY A 239 8.35 22.37 -1.93
C GLY A 239 7.71 22.18 -0.56
N ASP A 240 6.51 21.58 -0.49
CA ASP A 240 5.80 21.21 0.74
C ASP A 240 5.94 19.72 1.10
N ASN A 241 6.85 19.00 0.42
CA ASN A 241 7.10 17.56 0.53
C ASN A 241 5.96 16.65 0.03
N THR A 242 4.95 17.17 -0.66
CA THR A 242 3.99 16.30 -1.37
C THR A 242 4.60 15.72 -2.65
N LEU A 243 4.29 14.48 -2.98
CA LEU A 243 4.73 13.76 -4.17
C LEU A 243 4.17 14.41 -5.43
N GLU A 244 5.06 14.87 -6.31
CA GLU A 244 4.72 15.50 -7.58
C GLU A 244 4.67 14.47 -8.72
N GLY A 245 5.61 13.53 -8.72
CA GLY A 245 5.74 12.55 -9.77
C GLY A 245 6.82 11.53 -9.48
N LEU A 246 6.79 10.45 -10.27
CA LEU A 246 7.88 9.49 -10.33
C LEU A 246 8.22 9.16 -11.78
N ASN A 247 9.49 8.86 -12.01
CA ASN A 247 10.00 8.38 -13.28
C ASN A 247 10.64 7.01 -13.08
N GLU A 248 10.14 6.02 -13.79
CA GLU A 248 10.58 4.64 -13.76
C GLU A 248 11.24 4.29 -15.09
N THR A 249 12.39 3.60 -15.04
CA THR A 249 12.91 2.82 -16.16
C THR A 249 12.85 1.36 -15.80
N PHE A 250 12.36 0.52 -16.70
CA PHE A 250 12.11 -0.88 -16.38
C PHE A 250 12.43 -1.82 -17.53
N ARG A 251 12.73 -3.05 -17.15
CA ARG A 251 12.73 -4.23 -17.99
C ARG A 251 12.07 -5.35 -17.22
N MET A 252 10.88 -5.72 -17.66
CA MET A 252 10.14 -6.88 -17.15
C MET A 252 10.36 -8.07 -18.09
N ARG A 253 9.67 -9.19 -17.85
CA ARG A 253 9.74 -10.37 -18.74
C ARG A 253 9.30 -10.00 -20.17
N ASP A 254 9.90 -10.70 -21.14
CA ASP A 254 9.74 -10.48 -22.59
C ASP A 254 10.31 -9.14 -23.11
N GLU A 255 9.76 -8.62 -24.21
CA GLU A 255 10.13 -7.31 -24.80
C GLU A 255 9.53 -6.12 -24.05
N ASN A 256 8.93 -6.35 -22.87
CA ASN A 256 8.32 -5.30 -22.03
C ASN A 256 9.38 -4.55 -21.23
N ALA A 257 10.12 -3.71 -21.95
CA ALA A 257 11.02 -2.73 -21.38
C ALA A 257 10.63 -1.33 -21.85
N GLY A 258 10.95 -0.32 -21.04
CA GLY A 258 10.54 1.04 -21.33
C GLY A 258 10.75 1.99 -20.18
N SER A 259 10.01 3.10 -20.24
CA SER A 259 9.93 4.08 -19.18
C SER A 259 8.48 4.33 -18.80
N ARG A 260 8.22 4.58 -17.52
CA ARG A 260 6.94 5.04 -17.01
C ARG A 260 7.13 6.37 -16.28
N THR A 261 6.26 7.33 -16.54
CA THR A 261 6.13 8.54 -15.74
C THR A 261 4.74 8.54 -15.11
N ILE A 262 4.66 8.80 -13.81
CA ILE A 262 3.40 9.05 -13.12
C ILE A 262 3.45 10.47 -12.57
N LEU A 263 2.39 11.23 -12.79
CA LEU A 263 2.19 12.56 -12.24
C LEU A 263 1.03 12.51 -11.25
N TYR A 264 1.20 13.24 -10.15
CA TYR A 264 0.20 13.35 -9.11
C TYR A 264 -0.34 14.79 -9.04
N ASP A 265 -1.55 14.96 -8.51
CA ASP A 265 -2.08 16.27 -8.15
C ASP A 265 -1.57 16.73 -6.77
N GLU A 266 -2.06 17.87 -6.29
CA GLU A 266 -1.66 18.45 -4.99
C GLU A 266 -2.11 17.60 -3.78
N ASN A 267 -3.04 16.66 -3.98
CA ASN A 267 -3.48 15.71 -2.96
C ASN A 267 -2.78 14.35 -3.11
N GLU A 268 -1.76 14.26 -3.95
CA GLU A 268 -1.06 13.02 -4.32
C GLU A 268 -1.98 11.94 -4.93
N ALA A 269 -3.08 12.35 -5.56
CA ALA A 269 -3.89 11.48 -6.41
C ALA A 269 -3.28 11.40 -7.82
N TYR A 270 -3.41 10.25 -8.50
CA TYR A 270 -2.98 10.11 -9.88
C TYR A 270 -3.66 11.15 -10.73
N LYS A 271 -2.87 11.77 -11.60
CA LYS A 271 -3.31 12.72 -12.60
C LYS A 271 -3.07 12.19 -14.00
N GLU A 272 -1.86 11.71 -14.27
CA GLU A 272 -1.49 11.12 -15.55
C GLU A 272 -0.46 10.01 -15.31
N GLN A 273 -0.57 8.93 -16.08
CA GLN A 273 0.48 7.92 -16.25
C GLN A 273 0.83 7.81 -17.72
N ARG A 274 2.11 7.80 -18.04
CA ARG A 274 2.62 7.58 -19.40
C ARG A 274 3.61 6.44 -19.41
N ILE A 275 3.40 5.45 -20.26
CA ILE A 275 4.32 4.34 -20.48
C ILE A 275 4.82 4.40 -21.92
N LEU A 276 6.13 4.42 -22.11
CA LEU A 276 6.80 4.37 -23.41
C LEU A 276 7.59 3.06 -23.49
N TYR A 277 7.21 2.19 -24.42
CA TYR A 277 7.87 0.89 -24.60
C TYR A 277 9.02 1.01 -25.62
N LEU A 278 10.03 0.14 -25.50
CA LEU A 278 11.19 0.13 -26.41
C LEU A 278 10.82 -0.16 -27.87
N ASN A 279 9.72 -0.87 -28.12
CA ASN A 279 9.22 -1.12 -29.47
C ASN A 279 8.55 0.12 -30.11
N GLY A 280 8.44 1.23 -29.37
CA GLY A 280 7.83 2.48 -29.81
C GLY A 280 6.33 2.61 -29.55
N SER A 281 5.67 1.58 -29.02
CA SER A 281 4.29 1.72 -28.55
C SER A 281 4.24 2.54 -27.26
N LYS A 282 3.07 3.10 -26.94
CA LYS A 282 2.88 3.85 -25.70
C LYS A 282 1.46 3.72 -25.16
N THR A 283 1.34 3.87 -23.84
CA THR A 283 0.07 4.01 -23.14
C THR A 283 0.05 5.36 -22.42
N ILE A 284 -1.08 6.05 -22.50
CA ILE A 284 -1.34 7.27 -21.71
C ILE A 284 -2.63 7.05 -20.94
N SER A 285 -2.55 7.04 -19.61
CA SER A 285 -3.71 6.98 -18.71
C SER A 285 -3.92 8.35 -18.08
N SER A 286 -5.10 8.93 -18.23
CA SER A 286 -5.49 10.18 -17.58
C SER A 286 -6.53 9.89 -16.50
N TYR A 287 -6.38 10.53 -15.34
CA TYR A 287 -7.21 10.28 -14.17
C TYR A 287 -7.97 11.56 -13.81
N THR A 288 -9.26 11.40 -13.54
CA THR A 288 -10.14 12.44 -13.02
C THR A 288 -10.89 11.87 -11.81
N GLU A 289 -11.67 12.71 -11.11
CA GLU A 289 -12.43 12.29 -9.92
C GLU A 289 -13.32 11.06 -10.17
N ASN A 290 -13.94 10.97 -11.35
CA ASN A 290 -14.95 9.94 -11.66
C ASN A 290 -14.60 9.07 -12.87
N GLN A 291 -13.44 9.25 -13.49
CA GLN A 291 -13.10 8.56 -14.73
C GLN A 291 -11.61 8.33 -14.91
N ILE A 292 -11.26 7.18 -15.49
CA ILE A 292 -9.93 6.88 -16.03
C ILE A 292 -10.07 6.71 -17.55
N ILE A 293 -9.21 7.37 -18.32
CA ILE A 293 -9.14 7.19 -19.77
C ILE A 293 -7.76 6.66 -20.10
N GLU A 294 -7.68 5.47 -20.69
CA GLU A 294 -6.44 4.86 -21.15
C GLU A 294 -6.38 4.84 -22.68
N GLN A 295 -5.33 5.41 -23.25
CA GLN A 295 -5.10 5.47 -24.68
C GLN A 295 -3.88 4.63 -25.03
N TYR A 296 -4.06 3.63 -25.89
CA TYR A 296 -2.99 2.77 -26.37
C TYR A 296 -2.62 3.11 -27.82
N TYR A 297 -1.33 3.32 -28.06
CA TYR A 297 -0.78 3.66 -29.36
C TYR A 297 0.21 2.59 -29.83
N ARG A 298 0.09 2.19 -31.10
CA ARG A 298 1.09 1.40 -31.83
C ARG A 298 2.37 2.23 -32.07
N PRO A 299 3.48 1.58 -32.47
CA PRO A 299 4.67 2.30 -32.93
C PRO A 299 4.33 3.30 -34.05
N GLY A 300 4.90 4.50 -33.97
CA GLY A 300 4.61 5.59 -34.91
C GLY A 300 3.44 6.50 -34.51
N ASP A 301 3.04 6.48 -33.23
CA ASP A 301 1.96 7.32 -32.67
C ASP A 301 0.57 7.07 -33.27
N ILE A 302 0.33 5.85 -33.76
CA ILE A 302 -0.96 5.45 -34.33
C ILE A 302 -1.86 4.95 -33.20
N LEU A 303 -2.98 5.62 -32.95
CA LEU A 303 -3.95 5.23 -31.94
C LEU A 303 -4.56 3.86 -32.28
N LYS A 304 -4.71 2.99 -31.29
CA LYS A 304 -5.28 1.64 -31.44
C LYS A 304 -6.53 1.45 -30.62
N GLU A 305 -6.48 1.83 -29.36
CA GLU A 305 -7.58 1.62 -28.42
C GLU A 305 -7.69 2.80 -27.46
N ILE A 306 -8.93 3.16 -27.11
CA ILE A 306 -9.23 4.02 -25.97
C ILE A 306 -10.17 3.25 -25.04
N TRP A 307 -9.74 3.04 -23.79
CA TRP A 307 -10.54 2.45 -22.73
C TRP A 307 -11.01 3.56 -21.79
N LYS A 308 -12.31 3.60 -21.49
CA LYS A 308 -12.89 4.56 -20.55
C LYS A 308 -13.52 3.81 -19.39
N TYR A 309 -13.02 4.09 -18.20
CA TYR A 309 -13.48 3.49 -16.96
C TYR A 309 -14.19 4.53 -16.11
N ILE A 310 -15.34 4.17 -15.55
CA ILE A 310 -16.03 4.98 -14.55
C ILE A 310 -15.58 4.53 -13.17
N ILE A 311 -15.30 5.53 -12.33
CA ILE A 311 -14.95 5.37 -10.93
C ILE A 311 -16.20 5.63 -10.10
N ASN A 312 -16.61 4.63 -9.33
CA ASN A 312 -17.59 4.75 -8.27
C ASN A 312 -16.91 4.57 -6.90
N GLU A 313 -17.60 4.95 -5.81
CA GLU A 313 -17.04 4.92 -4.44
C GLU A 313 -16.39 3.56 -4.10
N ASP A 314 -17.01 2.45 -4.52
CA ASP A 314 -16.59 1.10 -4.13
C ASP A 314 -15.91 0.29 -5.24
N TYR A 315 -16.01 0.70 -6.51
CA TYR A 315 -15.51 -0.09 -7.64
C TYR A 315 -15.22 0.76 -8.89
N ILE A 316 -14.45 0.17 -9.80
CA ILE A 316 -14.15 0.76 -11.12
C ILE A 316 -14.65 -0.24 -12.15
N TYR A 317 -15.35 0.23 -13.19
CA TYR A 317 -15.77 -0.61 -14.32
C TYR A 317 -15.47 0.07 -15.65
N CYS A 318 -15.26 -0.72 -16.70
CA CYS A 318 -15.09 -0.23 -18.05
C CYS A 318 -16.46 0.11 -18.63
N GLU A 319 -16.69 1.35 -19.04
CA GLU A 319 -17.94 1.78 -19.66
C GLU A 319 -17.87 1.67 -21.19
N GLN A 320 -16.70 1.98 -21.76
CA GLN A 320 -16.55 2.11 -23.22
C GLN A 320 -15.13 1.70 -23.67
N ILE A 321 -15.06 1.00 -24.81
CA ILE A 321 -13.81 0.78 -25.55
C ILE A 321 -13.99 1.24 -27.00
N GLU A 322 -13.10 2.10 -27.49
CA GLU A 322 -13.01 2.53 -28.89
C GLU A 322 -11.85 1.81 -29.57
N TYR A 323 -12.07 1.21 -30.75
CA TYR A 323 -11.05 0.50 -31.52
C TYR A 323 -10.74 1.21 -32.83
N TYR A 324 -9.46 1.33 -33.13
CA TYR A 324 -8.93 2.09 -34.25
C TYR A 324 -8.13 1.18 -35.21
N ASP A 325 -8.31 1.41 -36.51
CA ASP A 325 -7.64 0.70 -37.59
C ASP A 325 -6.12 0.94 -37.62
N GLU A 326 -5.43 0.37 -38.62
CA GLU A 326 -3.97 0.49 -38.74
C GLU A 326 -3.50 1.88 -39.17
N GLU A 327 -4.43 2.73 -39.63
CA GLU A 327 -4.21 4.12 -39.98
C GLU A 327 -4.60 5.08 -38.84
N GLY A 328 -5.22 4.59 -37.76
CA GLY A 328 -5.66 5.36 -36.61
C GLY A 328 -7.04 6.00 -36.76
N ASN A 329 -7.88 5.50 -37.69
CA ASN A 329 -9.28 5.90 -37.80
C ASN A 329 -10.16 4.99 -36.92
N LEU A 330 -11.23 5.54 -36.34
CA LEU A 330 -12.19 4.78 -35.55
C LEU A 330 -12.89 3.74 -36.44
N ASP A 331 -12.83 2.48 -36.03
CA ASP A 331 -13.47 1.34 -36.72
C ASP A 331 -14.82 1.02 -36.04
N TYR A 332 -14.80 0.80 -34.72
CA TYR A 332 -16.01 0.58 -33.94
C TYR A 332 -15.82 0.92 -32.45
N THR A 333 -16.94 1.04 -31.75
CA THR A 333 -17.02 1.28 -30.30
C THR A 333 -17.86 0.20 -29.62
N GLU A 334 -17.40 -0.29 -28.48
CA GLU A 334 -18.10 -1.20 -27.58
C GLU A 334 -18.51 -0.48 -26.29
N TYR A 335 -19.72 -0.75 -25.80
CA TYR A 335 -20.27 -0.21 -24.55
C TYR A 335 -20.63 -1.34 -23.57
N TYR A 336 -20.35 -1.14 -22.30
CA TYR A 336 -20.51 -2.16 -21.26
C TYR A 336 -21.34 -1.64 -20.08
N ASP A 337 -22.02 -2.54 -19.38
CA ASP A 337 -22.69 -2.24 -18.11
C ASP A 337 -21.73 -2.31 -16.92
N GLU A 338 -22.21 -1.95 -15.72
CA GLU A 338 -21.45 -1.98 -14.46
C GLU A 338 -20.95 -3.40 -14.09
N GLU A 339 -21.57 -4.45 -14.64
CA GLU A 339 -21.17 -5.85 -14.42
C GLU A 339 -20.11 -6.31 -15.46
N GLY A 340 -19.78 -5.47 -16.44
CA GLY A 340 -18.83 -5.77 -17.52
C GLY A 340 -19.43 -6.54 -18.68
N ASN A 341 -20.76 -6.61 -18.80
CA ASN A 341 -21.43 -7.22 -19.94
C ASN A 341 -21.50 -6.24 -21.11
N LEU A 342 -21.19 -6.72 -22.33
CA LEU A 342 -21.33 -5.95 -23.56
C LEU A 342 -22.82 -5.64 -23.83
N ILE A 343 -23.17 -4.36 -23.90
CA ILE A 343 -24.52 -3.87 -24.18
C ILE A 343 -24.70 -3.61 -25.68
N GLU A 344 -23.73 -2.94 -26.30
CA GLU A 344 -23.84 -2.43 -27.66
C GLU A 344 -22.48 -2.36 -28.37
N THR A 345 -22.48 -2.59 -29.69
CA THR A 345 -21.35 -2.32 -30.58
C THR A 345 -21.83 -1.43 -31.73
N ILE A 346 -21.15 -0.30 -31.95
CA ILE A 346 -21.44 0.66 -33.03
C ILE A 346 -20.25 0.69 -33.99
N TYR A 347 -20.50 0.48 -35.29
CA TYR A 347 -19.50 0.51 -36.37
C TYR A 347 -19.60 1.83 -37.15
N GLU A 348 -18.47 2.38 -37.59
CA GLU A 348 -18.39 3.64 -38.34
C GLU A 348 -18.32 3.49 -39.87
#